data_AF-A0A948FIE1-F1
#
_entry.id   AF-A0A948FIE1-F1
#
_cell.length_a   1.000
_cell.length_b   1.000
_cell.length_c   1.000
_cell.angle_alpha   90.00
_cell.angle_beta   90.00
_cell.angle_gamma   90.00
#
_symmetry.space_group_name_H-M   'P 1'
#
loop_
_entity.id
_entity.type
_entity.pdbx_description
1 polymer ?
#
loop_
_entity_poly.entity_id
_entity_poly.type
_entity_poly.pdbx_seq_one_letter_code
_entity_poly.pdbx_strand_id
1 'polypeptide(L)'
;MNVSFWRSSLLALSMTMAGMMLTGCGGGSSDSAAAPSTSTSISGSVVAGPVNGCELTVHDTTGNRVAGPVTSNSGAFTVMVPNTRLAEELVFQCTGGTYTDEATGNTTTAATLSGRFSAGTLSANASAILTPGTTVIHGLIEAGLTRAAAEAAFAGAFGYTPASGIAPNVNGAGTDDENLAGLRAAAFSWLTKKLGLTPGQQFAMLSAIIEDLAADSTLDGVGPVVMTLPKDTCNRFGASLIAQGSAMGLTANKLGTLPFAKVAETATYRIEYQPMMMGAMQGKTVFKFLITDLNGTPVIGETPTIKATMEMATMRHGTPVDGVTEQGSGIYQGTLYYLMASMMNGMSAGYWSLDITVNGETATFYPTVGMAMGDTTRATLKDANDKISIMGNQQVRSYYLFKDSLSGTTGNHTLGLFIATRDQNMMTHPALALGLDLHDENGTIWTVNSVAVEVSTDGGLNWRTMTDDATGHWSISALTGLVDGQSNDILVRLTVNGVEKTTDGTVAGNPATFTVTP
;
A
#
# COMPACT_ATOMS: atom_id res chain seq x y z
N MET A 1 18.67 16.65 25.14
CA MET A 1 18.14 15.56 25.99
C MET A 1 18.54 14.25 25.34
N ASN A 2 19.49 13.55 25.97
CA ASN A 2 20.14 12.35 25.45
C ASN A 2 19.18 11.16 25.51
N VAL A 3 18.89 10.56 24.35
CA VAL A 3 18.17 9.28 24.26
C VAL A 3 19.22 8.18 24.28
N SER A 4 19.32 7.47 25.40
CA SER A 4 20.22 6.33 25.58
C SER A 4 19.68 5.12 24.82
N PHE A 5 20.39 4.67 23.79
CA PHE A 5 20.22 3.35 23.19
C PHE A 5 20.70 2.28 24.17
N TRP A 6 19.79 1.40 24.62
CA TRP A 6 20.17 0.19 25.34
C TRP A 6 20.51 -0.90 24.32
N ARG A 7 21.80 -1.22 24.22
CA ARG A 7 22.30 -2.45 23.60
C ARG A 7 22.22 -3.55 24.66
N SER A 8 21.32 -4.50 24.50
CA SER A 8 21.33 -5.75 25.26
C SER A 8 22.16 -6.78 24.50
N SER A 9 23.28 -7.16 25.10
CA SER A 9 24.15 -8.24 24.62
C SER A 9 23.66 -9.61 25.09
N LEU A 10 23.98 -10.63 24.27
CA LEU A 10 24.23 -12.05 24.60
C LEU A 10 23.04 -12.95 24.99
N LEU A 11 22.67 -13.87 24.09
CA LEU A 11 23.10 -15.28 24.17
C LEU A 11 22.80 -15.99 22.84
N ALA A 12 23.84 -16.26 22.06
CA ALA A 12 23.77 -17.16 20.91
C ALA A 12 23.81 -18.60 21.44
N LEU A 13 22.71 -19.34 21.32
CA LEU A 13 22.70 -20.78 21.51
C LEU A 13 22.68 -21.45 20.13
N SER A 14 23.86 -21.89 19.71
CA SER A 14 24.06 -22.71 18.52
C SER A 14 23.40 -24.07 18.70
N MET A 15 22.39 -24.40 17.89
CA MET A 15 21.90 -25.77 17.77
C MET A 15 22.79 -26.54 16.79
N THR A 16 23.79 -27.21 17.36
CA THR A 16 24.66 -28.17 16.66
C THR A 16 23.82 -29.39 16.29
N MET A 17 23.63 -29.65 14.98
CA MET A 17 23.17 -30.94 14.49
C MET A 17 24.21 -32.01 14.85
N ALA A 18 23.93 -32.81 15.88
CA ALA A 18 24.64 -34.04 16.14
C ALA A 18 24.05 -35.14 15.26
N GLY A 19 24.72 -35.44 14.14
CA GLY A 19 24.50 -36.65 13.37
C GLY A 19 24.96 -37.86 14.20
N MET A 20 24.01 -38.57 14.80
CA MET A 20 24.28 -39.90 15.33
C MET A 20 24.14 -40.92 14.20
N MET A 21 25.28 -41.41 13.74
CA MET A 21 25.36 -42.70 13.07
C MET A 21 24.97 -43.78 14.09
N LEU A 22 23.89 -44.51 13.82
CA LEU A 22 23.66 -45.81 14.47
C LEU A 22 24.24 -46.89 13.55
N THR A 23 25.40 -47.41 13.96
CA THR A 23 25.94 -48.68 13.51
C THR A 23 25.11 -49.83 14.05
N GLY A 24 24.92 -50.86 13.23
CA GLY A 24 24.02 -51.97 13.50
C GLY A 24 24.42 -52.87 14.66
N CYS A 25 23.41 -53.44 15.30
CA CYS A 25 23.49 -54.73 15.94
C CYS A 25 22.33 -55.57 15.38
N GLY A 26 22.66 -56.73 14.79
CA GLY A 26 21.69 -57.61 14.18
C GLY A 26 20.84 -58.36 15.20
N GLY A 27 19.63 -58.74 14.77
CA GLY A 27 18.85 -59.79 15.43
C GLY A 27 17.34 -59.55 15.38
N GLY A 28 16.64 -60.41 14.63
CA GLY A 28 15.23 -60.74 14.92
C GLY A 28 14.18 -59.97 14.13
N SER A 29 13.75 -60.58 13.01
CA SER A 29 12.57 -60.22 12.25
C SER A 29 11.30 -60.25 13.13
N SER A 30 10.58 -59.13 13.19
CA SER A 30 9.13 -59.10 13.37
C SER A 30 8.60 -57.82 12.71
N ASP A 31 8.04 -57.97 11.51
CA ASP A 31 7.32 -56.91 10.81
C ASP A 31 6.06 -56.55 11.60
N SER A 32 6.20 -55.63 12.55
CA SER A 32 5.06 -54.91 13.11
C SER A 32 4.92 -53.63 12.29
N ALA A 33 4.03 -53.66 11.30
CA ALA A 33 3.56 -52.43 10.66
C ALA A 33 3.11 -51.48 11.77
N ALA A 34 3.76 -50.31 11.87
CA ALA A 34 3.37 -49.29 12.83
C ALA A 34 1.87 -48.98 12.60
N ALA A 35 1.07 -49.10 13.66
CA ALA A 35 -0.34 -48.76 13.57
C ALA A 35 -0.47 -47.30 13.05
N PRO A 36 -1.39 -47.03 12.10
CA PRO A 36 -1.54 -45.68 11.59
C PRO A 36 -1.86 -44.72 12.74
N SER A 37 -1.19 -43.56 12.79
CA SER A 37 -1.44 -42.57 13.82
C SER A 37 -2.92 -42.17 13.79
N THR A 38 -3.55 -42.07 14.96
CA THR A 38 -4.97 -41.69 15.09
C THR A 38 -5.16 -40.17 15.20
N SER A 39 -4.06 -39.43 15.35
CA SER A 39 -4.02 -37.97 15.47
C SER A 39 -2.81 -37.40 14.73
N THR A 40 -2.93 -36.13 14.38
CA THR A 40 -1.88 -35.34 13.73
C THR A 40 -1.45 -34.23 14.67
N SER A 41 -0.13 -34.04 14.79
CA SER A 41 0.46 -32.92 15.53
C SER A 41 0.34 -31.65 14.70
N ILE A 42 -0.37 -30.65 15.20
CA ILE A 42 -0.49 -29.33 14.59
C ILE A 42 0.30 -28.34 15.43
N SER A 43 1.29 -27.70 14.82
CA SER A 43 2.07 -26.62 15.44
C SER A 43 1.51 -25.27 15.01
N GLY A 44 1.80 -24.23 15.78
CA GLY A 44 1.31 -22.90 15.48
C GLY A 44 1.89 -21.82 16.36
N SER A 45 1.44 -20.59 16.14
CA SER A 45 1.82 -19.44 16.95
C SER A 45 0.64 -18.53 17.28
N VAL A 46 0.74 -17.87 18.44
CA VAL A 46 -0.21 -16.89 18.97
C VAL A 46 0.53 -15.58 19.18
N VAL A 47 0.21 -14.57 18.36
CA VAL A 47 0.98 -13.33 18.26
C VAL A 47 0.06 -12.11 18.21
N ALA A 48 0.00 -11.39 19.33
CA ALA A 48 -0.27 -9.95 19.39
C ALA A 48 0.99 -9.18 19.82
N GLY A 49 2.14 -9.83 19.62
CA GLY A 49 3.24 -9.99 20.58
C GLY A 49 3.26 -11.47 21.01
N PRO A 50 4.41 -12.17 21.07
CA PRO A 50 4.44 -13.60 21.39
C PRO A 50 3.75 -13.88 22.73
N VAL A 51 2.56 -14.51 22.67
CA VAL A 51 1.72 -14.69 23.86
C VAL A 51 2.21 -15.90 24.64
N ASN A 52 2.62 -15.68 25.89
CA ASN A 52 3.10 -16.70 26.78
C ASN A 52 2.02 -17.12 27.79
N GLY A 53 1.84 -18.42 28.00
CA GLY A 53 0.93 -18.95 29.01
C GLY A 53 -0.56 -18.86 28.67
N CYS A 54 -0.94 -18.67 27.40
CA CYS A 54 -2.35 -18.76 27.01
C CYS A 54 -2.79 -20.22 26.88
N GLU A 55 -4.05 -20.51 27.20
CA GLU A 55 -4.64 -21.84 27.06
C GLU A 55 -5.28 -21.98 25.68
N LEU A 56 -4.70 -22.83 24.83
CA LEU A 56 -5.20 -23.14 23.49
C LEU A 56 -6.16 -24.33 23.53
N THR A 57 -7.33 -24.14 22.94
CA THR A 57 -8.32 -25.18 22.68
C THR A 57 -8.73 -25.17 21.21
N VAL A 58 -9.10 -26.33 20.69
CA VAL A 58 -9.60 -26.48 19.31
C VAL A 58 -11.05 -26.92 19.37
N HIS A 59 -11.91 -26.25 18.61
CA HIS A 59 -13.35 -26.49 18.54
C HIS A 59 -13.80 -26.78 17.11
N ASP A 60 -14.92 -27.47 16.97
CA ASP A 60 -15.67 -27.49 15.72
C ASP A 60 -16.55 -26.25 15.60
N THR A 61 -17.20 -26.09 14.44
CA THR A 61 -18.07 -24.95 14.14
C THR A 61 -19.36 -24.91 14.97
N THR A 62 -19.65 -25.96 15.74
CA THR A 62 -20.77 -26.01 16.69
C THR A 62 -20.34 -25.70 18.13
N GLY A 63 -19.04 -25.45 18.36
CA GLY A 63 -18.46 -25.10 19.65
C GLY A 63 -18.00 -26.29 20.48
N ASN A 64 -18.11 -27.54 20.00
CA ASN A 64 -17.64 -28.69 20.76
C ASN A 64 -16.12 -28.76 20.72
N ARG A 65 -15.49 -29.02 21.88
CA ARG A 65 -14.04 -29.16 21.97
C ARG A 65 -13.57 -30.43 21.26
N VAL A 66 -12.67 -30.26 20.31
CA VAL A 66 -12.02 -31.30 19.50
C VAL A 66 -10.65 -31.69 20.07
N ALA A 67 -9.87 -30.71 20.55
CA ALA A 67 -8.53 -30.95 21.10
C ALA A 67 -8.13 -29.87 22.13
N GLY A 68 -7.02 -30.12 22.85
CA GLY A 68 -6.54 -29.29 23.95
C GLY A 68 -7.22 -29.58 25.30
N PRO A 69 -6.91 -28.82 26.36
CA PRO A 69 -6.08 -27.62 26.34
C PRO A 69 -4.58 -27.90 26.20
N VAL A 70 -3.84 -26.98 25.57
CA VAL A 70 -2.37 -26.90 25.62
C VAL A 70 -1.94 -25.47 25.93
N THR A 71 -0.82 -25.30 26.63
CA THR A 71 -0.33 -23.96 27.01
C THR A 71 0.68 -23.44 26.01
N SER A 72 0.55 -22.18 25.59
CA SER A 72 1.55 -21.54 24.74
C SER A 72 2.85 -21.24 25.50
N ASN A 73 3.98 -21.36 24.82
CA ASN A 73 5.29 -20.99 25.34
C ASN A 73 5.97 -20.03 24.35
N SER A 74 6.20 -18.78 24.78
CA SER A 74 6.74 -17.73 23.91
C SER A 74 5.98 -17.59 22.58
N GLY A 75 4.65 -17.64 22.62
CA GLY A 75 3.79 -17.60 21.45
C GLY A 75 3.65 -18.92 20.70
N ALA A 76 4.53 -19.91 20.87
CA ALA A 76 4.44 -21.19 20.17
C ALA A 76 3.53 -22.19 20.89
N PHE A 77 2.88 -23.06 20.12
CA PHE A 77 2.15 -24.22 20.66
C PHE A 77 2.23 -25.42 19.73
N THR A 78 1.91 -26.59 20.30
CA THR A 78 1.67 -27.83 19.54
C THR A 78 0.47 -28.54 20.17
N VAL A 79 -0.49 -28.97 19.34
CA VAL A 79 -1.70 -29.67 19.77
C VAL A 79 -1.95 -30.90 18.89
N MET A 80 -2.39 -32.00 19.48
CA MET A 80 -2.75 -33.23 18.76
C MET A 80 -4.23 -33.17 18.37
N VAL A 81 -4.53 -33.17 17.06
CA VAL A 81 -5.90 -33.16 16.53
C VAL A 81 -6.24 -34.55 15.98
N PRO A 82 -7.41 -35.14 16.31
CA PRO A 82 -7.82 -36.42 15.75
C PRO A 82 -7.93 -36.37 14.22
N ASN A 83 -7.40 -37.39 13.53
CA ASN A 83 -7.35 -37.40 12.07
C ASN A 83 -8.74 -37.37 11.43
N THR A 84 -9.74 -37.92 12.12
CA THR A 84 -11.16 -37.90 11.69
C THR A 84 -11.75 -36.49 11.61
N ARG A 85 -11.15 -35.52 12.32
CA ARG A 85 -11.64 -34.13 12.40
C ARG A 85 -10.90 -33.17 11.45
N LEU A 86 -9.81 -33.60 10.82
CA LEU A 86 -9.03 -32.76 9.90
C LEU A 86 -9.76 -32.43 8.59
N ALA A 87 -10.77 -33.23 8.23
CA ALA A 87 -11.65 -32.97 7.10
C ALA A 87 -12.76 -31.96 7.41
N GLU A 88 -12.87 -31.51 8.67
CA GLU A 88 -13.84 -30.52 9.11
C GLU A 88 -13.18 -29.15 9.23
N GLU A 89 -14.01 -28.10 9.24
CA GLU A 89 -13.56 -26.77 9.60
C GLU A 89 -13.33 -26.68 11.11
N LEU A 90 -12.19 -26.13 11.53
CA LEU A 90 -11.77 -26.09 12.93
C LEU A 90 -11.47 -24.65 13.37
N VAL A 91 -11.86 -24.34 14.60
CA VAL A 91 -11.60 -23.06 15.27
C VAL A 91 -10.57 -23.26 16.36
N PHE A 92 -9.48 -22.51 16.30
CA PHE A 92 -8.44 -22.51 17.33
C PHE A 92 -8.62 -21.23 18.16
N GLN A 93 -8.66 -21.37 19.48
CA GLN A 93 -8.83 -20.26 20.41
C GLN A 93 -7.78 -20.36 21.52
N CYS A 94 -6.96 -19.33 21.69
CA CYS A 94 -6.04 -19.20 22.82
C CYS A 94 -6.52 -18.10 23.75
N THR A 95 -6.79 -18.43 25.01
CA THR A 95 -7.35 -17.49 25.99
C THR A 95 -6.38 -17.26 27.14
N GLY A 96 -6.23 -16.00 27.56
CA GLY A 96 -5.38 -15.61 28.68
C GLY A 96 -3.90 -15.47 28.29
N GLY A 97 -3.01 -15.63 29.26
CA GLY A 97 -1.57 -15.41 29.07
C GLY A 97 -1.17 -13.94 29.05
N THR A 98 0.09 -13.68 28.74
CA THR A 98 0.66 -12.32 28.67
C THR A 98 1.54 -12.15 27.45
N TYR A 99 1.68 -10.91 26.99
CA TYR A 99 2.60 -10.53 25.92
C TYR A 99 3.21 -9.16 26.20
N THR A 100 4.32 -8.88 25.54
CA THR A 100 4.91 -7.54 25.50
C THR A 100 4.27 -6.75 24.38
N ASP A 101 3.60 -5.65 24.72
CA ASP A 101 3.00 -4.71 23.78
C ASP A 101 4.09 -3.98 22.98
N GLU A 102 4.09 -4.10 21.66
CA GLU A 102 5.18 -3.59 20.81
C GLU A 102 5.25 -2.06 20.76
N ALA A 103 4.13 -1.37 21.01
CA ALA A 103 4.07 0.09 20.97
C ALA A 103 4.56 0.78 22.26
N THR A 104 4.47 0.09 23.39
CA THR A 104 4.84 0.62 24.72
C THR A 104 5.99 -0.12 25.39
N GLY A 105 6.29 -1.36 24.97
CA GLY A 105 7.26 -2.25 25.61
C GLY A 105 6.80 -2.84 26.94
N ASN A 106 5.55 -2.57 27.36
CA ASN A 106 5.01 -3.06 28.62
C ASN A 106 4.38 -4.45 28.46
N THR A 107 4.49 -5.28 29.50
CA THR A 107 3.75 -6.54 29.55
C THR A 107 2.29 -6.28 29.87
N THR A 108 1.39 -6.90 29.11
CA THR A 108 -0.07 -6.84 29.30
C THR A 108 -0.69 -8.23 29.19
N THR A 109 -1.93 -8.37 29.66
CA THR A 109 -2.70 -9.62 29.59
C THR A 109 -3.34 -9.77 28.22
N ALA A 110 -3.23 -10.95 27.62
CA ALA A 110 -3.98 -11.29 26.42
C ALA A 110 -5.40 -11.75 26.80
N ALA A 111 -6.40 -11.36 26.00
CA ALA A 111 -7.74 -11.94 26.06
C ALA A 111 -7.76 -13.20 25.18
N THR A 112 -8.73 -13.34 24.28
CA THR A 112 -8.81 -14.46 23.35
C THR A 112 -8.28 -14.05 21.97
N LEU A 113 -7.33 -14.82 21.44
CA LEU A 113 -6.92 -14.77 20.04
C LEU A 113 -7.45 -16.02 19.32
N SER A 114 -8.01 -15.83 18.14
CA SER A 114 -8.71 -16.89 17.41
C SER A 114 -8.31 -16.98 15.94
N GLY A 115 -8.56 -18.15 15.35
CA GLY A 115 -8.39 -18.41 13.93
C GLY A 115 -9.28 -19.56 13.48
N ARG A 116 -9.87 -19.42 12.29
CA ARG A 116 -10.78 -20.40 11.67
C ARG A 116 -10.14 -20.98 10.41
N PHE A 117 -9.91 -22.29 10.40
CA PHE A 117 -9.16 -22.99 9.37
C PHE A 117 -10.09 -23.92 8.58
N SER A 118 -10.06 -23.79 7.25
CA SER A 118 -10.96 -24.55 6.38
C SER A 118 -10.73 -26.06 6.48
N ALA A 119 -11.78 -26.81 6.18
CA ALA A 119 -11.74 -28.25 6.03
C ALA A 119 -10.55 -28.70 5.16
N GLY A 120 -9.75 -29.63 5.68
CA GLY A 120 -8.63 -30.24 4.96
C GLY A 120 -7.37 -29.37 4.82
N THR A 121 -7.31 -28.16 5.39
CA THR A 121 -6.11 -27.31 5.29
C THR A 121 -5.06 -27.59 6.35
N LEU A 122 -5.42 -28.33 7.42
CA LEU A 122 -4.52 -28.65 8.52
C LEU A 122 -3.87 -30.03 8.30
N SER A 123 -2.55 -30.08 8.45
CA SER A 123 -1.71 -31.28 8.34
C SER A 123 -0.49 -31.14 9.24
N ALA A 124 0.35 -32.19 9.33
CA ALA A 124 1.54 -32.18 10.21
C ALA A 124 2.53 -31.03 9.91
N ASN A 125 2.51 -30.50 8.68
CA ASN A 125 3.37 -29.39 8.25
C ASN A 125 2.61 -28.05 8.16
N ALA A 126 1.31 -28.04 8.47
CA ALA A 126 0.53 -26.81 8.53
C ALA A 126 0.85 -26.07 9.83
N SER A 127 0.84 -24.74 9.76
CA SER A 127 0.99 -23.87 10.93
C SER A 127 -0.31 -23.12 11.21
N ALA A 128 -0.86 -23.30 12.41
CA ALA A 128 -2.03 -22.59 12.87
C ALA A 128 -1.62 -21.23 13.48
N ILE A 129 -1.88 -20.14 12.77
CA ILE A 129 -1.46 -18.79 13.15
C ILE A 129 -2.64 -18.02 13.74
N LEU A 130 -2.52 -17.57 14.99
CA LEU A 130 -3.52 -16.75 15.69
C LEU A 130 -2.94 -15.35 15.95
N THR A 131 -3.59 -14.34 15.39
CA THR A 131 -3.19 -12.92 15.49
C THR A 131 -4.43 -12.05 15.70
N PRO A 132 -4.27 -10.75 16.05
CA PRO A 132 -5.39 -9.81 16.02
C PRO A 132 -6.17 -9.85 14.68
N GLY A 133 -5.47 -9.95 13.54
CA GLY A 133 -6.10 -10.00 12.23
C GLY A 133 -6.97 -11.26 12.00
N THR A 134 -6.47 -12.44 12.36
CA THR A 134 -7.26 -13.68 12.26
C THR A 134 -8.42 -13.70 13.26
N THR A 135 -8.26 -13.01 14.39
CA THR A 135 -9.31 -12.84 15.41
C THR A 135 -10.44 -11.97 14.89
N VAL A 136 -10.13 -10.86 14.20
CA VAL A 136 -11.14 -10.02 13.56
C VAL A 136 -11.92 -10.81 12.51
N ILE A 137 -11.22 -11.55 11.63
CA ILE A 137 -11.89 -12.40 10.62
C ILE A 137 -12.79 -13.45 11.27
N HIS A 138 -12.32 -14.12 12.32
CA HIS A 138 -13.15 -15.07 13.06
C HIS A 138 -14.40 -14.40 13.64
N GLY A 139 -14.24 -13.24 14.30
CA GLY A 139 -15.36 -12.49 14.88
C GLY A 139 -16.39 -12.05 13.84
N LEU A 140 -15.96 -11.62 12.65
CA LEU A 140 -16.86 -11.29 11.55
C LEU A 140 -17.68 -12.50 11.08
N ILE A 141 -17.07 -13.69 11.06
CA ILE A 141 -17.78 -14.92 10.71
C ILE A 141 -18.80 -15.27 11.80
N GLU A 142 -18.45 -15.13 13.08
CA GLU A 142 -19.40 -15.32 14.19
C GLU A 142 -20.53 -14.28 14.19
N ALA A 143 -20.27 -13.08 13.67
CA ALA A 143 -21.29 -12.04 13.44
C ALA A 143 -22.19 -12.33 12.23
N GLY A 144 -21.96 -13.43 11.49
CA GLY A 144 -22.82 -13.91 10.42
C GLY A 144 -22.31 -13.67 9.00
N LEU A 145 -21.12 -13.10 8.81
CA LEU A 145 -20.53 -12.96 7.47
C LEU A 145 -20.03 -14.31 6.95
N THR A 146 -20.10 -14.51 5.64
CA THR A 146 -19.37 -15.61 5.00
C THR A 146 -17.86 -15.38 5.11
N ARG A 147 -17.05 -16.44 5.06
CA ARG A 147 -15.58 -16.32 5.08
C ARG A 147 -15.06 -15.32 4.04
N ALA A 148 -15.55 -15.43 2.80
CA ALA A 148 -15.14 -14.54 1.72
C ALA A 148 -15.52 -13.08 1.98
N ALA A 149 -16.70 -12.82 2.54
CA ALA A 149 -17.12 -11.48 2.92
C ALA A 149 -16.30 -10.92 4.09
N ALA A 150 -16.01 -11.75 5.11
CA ALA A 150 -15.18 -11.37 6.25
C ALA A 150 -13.73 -11.03 5.82
N GLU A 151 -13.14 -11.85 4.94
CA GLU A 151 -11.82 -11.60 4.37
C GLU A 151 -11.81 -10.34 3.50
N ALA A 152 -12.88 -10.08 2.72
CA ALA A 152 -13.01 -8.88 1.91
C ALA A 152 -13.18 -7.61 2.76
N ALA A 153 -14.03 -7.64 3.79
CA ALA A 153 -14.23 -6.53 4.73
C ALA A 153 -12.91 -6.20 5.47
N PHE A 154 -12.23 -7.24 5.99
CA PHE A 154 -10.92 -7.08 6.62
C PHE A 154 -9.88 -6.50 5.64
N ALA A 155 -9.78 -7.06 4.43
CA ALA A 155 -8.84 -6.58 3.42
C ALA A 155 -9.14 -5.14 2.96
N GLY A 156 -10.41 -4.76 2.89
CA GLY A 156 -10.83 -3.38 2.62
C GLY A 156 -10.35 -2.41 3.70
N ALA A 157 -10.45 -2.80 4.98
CA ALA A 157 -10.06 -1.97 6.10
C ALA A 157 -8.53 -1.89 6.32
N PHE A 158 -7.82 -3.01 6.13
CA PHE A 158 -6.41 -3.13 6.54
C PHE A 158 -5.43 -3.31 5.38
N GLY A 159 -5.91 -3.49 4.15
CA GLY A 159 -5.08 -3.60 2.93
C GLY A 159 -4.43 -4.96 2.72
N TYR A 160 -4.78 -5.99 3.51
CA TYR A 160 -4.25 -7.35 3.37
C TYR A 160 -5.22 -8.40 3.92
N THR A 161 -4.99 -9.66 3.58
CA THR A 161 -5.59 -10.82 4.25
C THR A 161 -4.51 -11.55 5.06
N PRO A 162 -4.74 -11.89 6.34
CA PRO A 162 -3.77 -12.62 7.16
C PRO A 162 -3.37 -13.94 6.48
N ALA A 163 -2.08 -14.14 6.27
CA ALA A 163 -1.58 -15.34 5.59
C ALA A 163 -1.59 -16.54 6.55
N SER A 164 -2.40 -17.54 6.25
CA SER A 164 -2.33 -18.83 6.94
C SER A 164 -1.01 -19.53 6.58
N GLY A 165 -0.21 -19.90 7.57
CA GLY A 165 1.02 -20.69 7.38
C GLY A 165 2.34 -19.90 7.42
N ILE A 166 2.31 -18.57 7.45
CA ILE A 166 3.51 -17.74 7.64
C ILE A 166 3.58 -17.35 9.11
N ALA A 167 4.62 -17.80 9.82
CA ALA A 167 4.79 -17.49 11.24
C ALA A 167 5.20 -16.02 11.42
N PRO A 168 4.44 -15.20 12.17
CA PRO A 168 4.80 -13.80 12.40
C PRO A 168 6.10 -13.67 13.19
N ASN A 169 7.04 -12.84 12.71
CA ASN A 169 8.27 -12.49 13.41
C ASN A 169 8.26 -11.00 13.80
N VAL A 170 8.11 -10.71 15.09
CA VAL A 170 8.03 -9.33 15.61
C VAL A 170 9.39 -8.72 15.97
N ASN A 171 10.49 -9.44 15.71
CA ASN A 171 11.85 -9.00 16.05
C ASN A 171 12.64 -8.50 14.83
N GLY A 172 12.07 -8.58 13.62
CA GLY A 172 12.74 -8.17 12.37
C GLY A 172 13.89 -9.09 11.92
N ALA A 173 14.03 -10.27 12.53
CA ALA A 173 15.11 -11.21 12.25
C ALA A 173 14.69 -12.39 11.34
N GLY A 174 13.44 -12.41 10.88
CA GLY A 174 12.91 -13.42 9.98
C GLY A 174 13.12 -13.07 8.51
N THR A 175 12.50 -13.87 7.64
CA THR A 175 12.30 -13.54 6.23
C THR A 175 11.40 -12.30 6.09
N ASP A 176 11.43 -11.65 4.91
CA ASP A 176 10.57 -10.49 4.63
C ASP A 176 9.09 -10.79 4.91
N ASP A 177 8.62 -11.99 4.55
CA ASP A 177 7.22 -12.39 4.74
C ASP A 177 6.88 -12.62 6.21
N GLU A 178 7.77 -13.25 6.98
CA GLU A 178 7.61 -13.44 8.43
C GLU A 178 7.63 -12.10 9.17
N ASN A 179 8.56 -11.20 8.80
CA ASN A 179 8.67 -9.86 9.37
C ASN A 179 7.44 -9.01 8.99
N LEU A 180 6.90 -9.14 7.78
CA LEU A 180 5.68 -8.44 7.37
C LEU A 180 4.45 -8.97 8.13
N ALA A 181 4.35 -10.28 8.34
CA ALA A 181 3.31 -10.87 9.18
C ALA A 181 3.44 -10.39 10.64
N GLY A 182 4.65 -10.29 11.16
CA GLY A 182 4.95 -9.73 12.49
C GLY A 182 4.58 -8.25 12.61
N LEU A 183 4.97 -7.43 11.62
CA LEU A 183 4.61 -6.02 11.53
C LEU A 183 3.09 -5.83 11.56
N ARG A 184 2.35 -6.63 10.79
CA ARG A 184 0.88 -6.57 10.73
C ARG A 184 0.21 -6.94 12.05
N ALA A 185 0.76 -7.91 12.79
CA ALA A 185 0.29 -8.23 14.13
C ALA A 185 0.58 -7.09 15.13
N ALA A 186 1.81 -6.58 15.14
CA ALA A 186 2.25 -5.49 16.00
C ALA A 186 1.53 -4.16 15.70
N ALA A 187 1.08 -3.94 14.45
CA ALA A 187 0.38 -2.72 14.06
C ALA A 187 -0.91 -2.48 14.85
N PHE A 188 -1.54 -3.52 15.42
CA PHE A 188 -2.70 -3.36 16.30
C PHE A 188 -2.33 -2.77 17.67
N SER A 189 -1.16 -3.08 18.22
CA SER A 189 -0.63 -2.43 19.42
C SER A 189 -0.37 -0.94 19.16
N TRP A 190 0.24 -0.62 18.01
CA TRP A 190 0.47 0.77 17.59
C TRP A 190 -0.82 1.54 17.32
N LEU A 191 -1.81 0.88 16.69
CA LEU A 191 -3.14 1.46 16.51
C LEU A 191 -3.78 1.76 17.87
N THR A 192 -3.74 0.82 18.82
CA THR A 192 -4.24 1.00 20.19
C THR A 192 -3.66 2.28 20.81
N LYS A 193 -2.34 2.45 20.73
CA LYS A 193 -1.64 3.66 21.21
C LYS A 193 -2.07 4.92 20.44
N LYS A 194 -2.21 4.86 19.11
CA LYS A 194 -2.63 5.99 18.25
C LYS A 194 -4.07 6.42 18.48
N LEU A 195 -4.91 5.54 19.01
CA LEU A 195 -6.27 5.84 19.45
C LEU A 195 -6.32 6.39 20.89
N GLY A 196 -5.17 6.54 21.55
CA GLY A 196 -5.10 7.01 22.93
C GLY A 196 -5.52 5.96 23.96
N LEU A 197 -5.55 4.69 23.57
CA LEU A 197 -5.95 3.58 24.42
C LEU A 197 -4.75 2.97 25.15
N THR A 198 -5.01 2.33 26.27
CA THR A 198 -4.00 1.54 27.00
C THR A 198 -3.81 0.16 26.37
N PRO A 199 -2.65 -0.51 26.56
CA PRO A 199 -2.43 -1.87 26.03
C PRO A 199 -3.52 -2.88 26.44
N GLY A 200 -4.06 -2.76 27.66
CA GLY A 200 -5.15 -3.63 28.14
C GLY A 200 -6.48 -3.45 27.39
N GLN A 201 -6.65 -2.37 26.62
CA GLN A 201 -7.84 -2.09 25.82
C GLN A 201 -7.75 -2.60 24.38
N GLN A 202 -6.61 -3.18 23.96
CA GLN A 202 -6.43 -3.67 22.58
C GLN A 202 -7.54 -4.64 22.16
N PHE A 203 -7.93 -5.58 23.03
CA PHE A 203 -8.98 -6.56 22.70
C PHE A 203 -10.40 -5.98 22.67
N ALA A 204 -10.66 -4.93 23.46
CA ALA A 204 -11.90 -4.16 23.33
C ALA A 204 -11.94 -3.41 21.99
N MET A 205 -10.79 -2.86 21.56
CA MET A 205 -10.65 -2.26 20.23
C MET A 205 -10.88 -3.28 19.11
N LEU A 206 -10.35 -4.51 19.22
CA LEU A 206 -10.64 -5.56 18.24
C LEU A 206 -12.13 -5.89 18.17
N SER A 207 -12.81 -5.92 19.32
CA SER A 207 -14.26 -6.18 19.38
C SER A 207 -15.05 -5.07 18.69
N ALA A 208 -14.70 -3.80 18.93
CA ALA A 208 -15.32 -2.67 18.24
C ALA A 208 -15.05 -2.68 16.73
N ILE A 209 -13.84 -3.04 16.30
CA ILE A 209 -13.52 -3.21 14.87
C ILE A 209 -14.41 -4.28 14.23
N ILE A 210 -14.66 -5.40 14.92
CA ILE A 210 -15.55 -6.46 14.44
C ILE A 210 -16.98 -5.95 14.31
N GLU A 211 -17.51 -5.25 15.30
CA GLU A 211 -18.89 -4.73 15.29
C GLU A 211 -19.12 -3.69 14.20
N ASP A 212 -18.17 -2.77 14.00
CA ASP A 212 -18.15 -1.75 12.95
C ASP A 212 -18.18 -2.42 11.56
N LEU A 213 -17.20 -3.29 11.29
CA LEU A 213 -17.12 -4.02 10.02
C LEU A 213 -18.29 -4.99 9.79
N ALA A 214 -18.87 -5.57 10.83
CA ALA A 214 -20.04 -6.45 10.69
C ALA A 214 -21.31 -5.67 10.31
N ALA A 215 -21.40 -4.38 10.65
CA ALA A 215 -22.57 -3.57 10.36
C ALA A 215 -22.72 -3.27 8.87
N ASP A 216 -21.63 -2.88 8.20
CA ASP A 216 -21.69 -2.48 6.78
C ASP A 216 -20.44 -2.80 5.94
N SER A 217 -19.50 -3.60 6.46
CA SER A 217 -18.21 -3.92 5.82
C SER A 217 -17.28 -2.73 5.61
N THR A 218 -17.51 -1.62 6.30
CA THR A 218 -16.59 -0.48 6.38
C THR A 218 -16.10 -0.28 7.82
N LEU A 219 -14.96 0.39 7.98
CA LEU A 219 -14.41 0.72 9.30
C LEU A 219 -14.39 2.24 9.41
N ASP A 220 -15.55 2.80 9.73
CA ASP A 220 -15.80 4.24 9.70
C ASP A 220 -16.26 4.81 11.06
N GLY A 221 -16.28 3.97 12.09
CA GLY A 221 -16.72 4.31 13.44
C GLY A 221 -18.24 4.35 13.60
N VAL A 222 -19.01 3.90 12.60
CA VAL A 222 -20.48 3.90 12.61
C VAL A 222 -21.00 2.50 12.88
N GLY A 223 -21.61 2.30 14.05
CA GLY A 223 -22.23 1.03 14.39
C GLY A 223 -22.50 0.89 15.89
N PRO A 224 -23.13 -0.21 16.33
CA PRO A 224 -23.23 -0.54 17.74
C PRO A 224 -21.86 -1.01 18.24
N VAL A 225 -20.95 -0.07 18.45
CA VAL A 225 -19.58 -0.36 18.88
C VAL A 225 -19.45 -0.31 20.41
N VAL A 226 -18.81 -1.31 21.02
CA VAL A 226 -18.44 -1.34 22.44
C VAL A 226 -17.52 -0.18 22.83
N MET A 227 -16.85 0.43 21.85
CA MET A 227 -16.14 1.70 22.00
C MET A 227 -16.16 2.49 20.69
N THR A 228 -16.29 3.81 20.79
CA THR A 228 -16.24 4.69 19.61
C THR A 228 -14.86 4.65 18.96
N LEU A 229 -14.80 4.25 17.71
CA LEU A 229 -13.60 4.32 16.87
C LEU A 229 -13.61 5.63 16.06
N PRO A 230 -12.48 6.33 15.94
CA PRO A 230 -12.36 7.46 15.03
C PRO A 230 -12.58 7.04 13.57
N LYS A 231 -13.14 7.96 12.77
CA LYS A 231 -13.44 7.70 11.34
C LYS A 231 -12.19 7.43 10.50
N ASP A 232 -11.02 7.85 10.98
CA ASP A 232 -9.73 7.66 10.31
C ASP A 232 -8.94 6.44 10.85
N THR A 233 -9.60 5.50 11.53
CA THR A 233 -8.96 4.29 12.12
C THR A 233 -8.14 3.51 11.08
N CYS A 234 -8.67 3.29 9.88
CA CYS A 234 -7.93 2.69 8.77
C CYS A 234 -6.63 3.45 8.43
N ASN A 235 -6.69 4.78 8.42
CA ASN A 235 -5.54 5.61 8.06
C ASN A 235 -4.45 5.53 9.14
N ARG A 236 -4.85 5.55 10.41
CA ARG A 236 -3.95 5.37 11.55
C ARG A 236 -3.27 4.00 11.54
N PHE A 237 -3.95 2.96 11.08
CA PHE A 237 -3.35 1.64 10.89
C PHE A 237 -2.28 1.67 9.78
N GLY A 238 -2.60 2.22 8.61
CA GLY A 238 -1.63 2.38 7.51
C GLY A 238 -0.38 3.17 7.92
N ALA A 239 -0.57 4.28 8.64
CA ALA A 239 0.53 5.07 9.18
C ALA A 239 1.39 4.29 10.21
N SER A 240 0.78 3.35 10.94
CA SER A 240 1.50 2.50 11.91
C SER A 240 2.39 1.47 11.21
N LEU A 241 1.93 0.89 10.10
CA LEU A 241 2.74 -0.01 9.27
C LEU A 241 4.00 0.70 8.75
N ILE A 242 3.86 1.92 8.24
CA ILE A 242 4.98 2.70 7.72
C ILE A 242 5.97 3.05 8.83
N ALA A 243 5.47 3.54 9.97
CA ALA A 243 6.31 4.00 11.06
C ALA A 243 7.20 2.88 11.65
N GLN A 244 6.74 1.63 11.56
CA GLN A 244 7.41 0.48 12.17
C GLN A 244 8.08 -0.47 11.17
N GLY A 245 7.83 -0.30 9.87
CA GLY A 245 8.38 -1.18 8.84
C GLY A 245 9.90 -1.30 8.89
N SER A 246 10.60 -0.17 9.01
CA SER A 246 12.07 -0.16 9.09
C SER A 246 12.62 -0.80 10.36
N ALA A 247 11.90 -0.71 11.48
CA ALA A 247 12.27 -1.40 12.73
C ALA A 247 12.16 -2.93 12.58
N MET A 248 11.30 -3.41 11.68
CA MET A 248 11.17 -4.82 11.30
C MET A 248 12.12 -5.24 10.16
N GLY A 249 13.05 -4.38 9.76
CA GLY A 249 13.99 -4.65 8.66
C GLY A 249 13.35 -4.58 7.27
N LEU A 250 12.12 -4.07 7.14
CA LEU A 250 11.39 -4.00 5.87
C LEU A 250 11.62 -2.65 5.19
N THR A 251 11.96 -2.71 3.90
CA THR A 251 11.98 -1.54 3.02
C THR A 251 10.57 -1.21 2.51
N ALA A 252 10.35 -0.02 1.94
CA ALA A 252 9.02 0.43 1.53
C ALA A 252 8.30 -0.51 0.55
N ASN A 253 9.03 -1.13 -0.38
CA ASN A 253 8.51 -2.13 -1.31
C ASN A 253 8.20 -3.51 -0.66
N LYS A 254 8.52 -3.69 0.61
CA LYS A 254 8.28 -4.91 1.40
C LYS A 254 7.13 -4.76 2.40
N LEU A 255 6.48 -3.59 2.45
CA LEU A 255 5.29 -3.37 3.29
C LEU A 255 4.01 -3.94 2.68
N GLY A 256 4.06 -4.39 1.42
CA GLY A 256 2.88 -4.83 0.67
C GLY A 256 1.93 -3.68 0.37
N THR A 257 0.66 -4.01 0.14
CA THR A 257 -0.40 -3.02 -0.05
C THR A 257 -0.79 -2.40 1.29
N LEU A 258 -0.85 -1.07 1.34
CA LEU A 258 -1.35 -0.32 2.49
C LEU A 258 -2.87 -0.13 2.35
N PRO A 259 -3.62 -0.04 3.47
CA PRO A 259 -5.03 0.29 3.38
C PRO A 259 -5.20 1.67 2.75
N PHE A 260 -6.03 1.75 1.72
CA PHE A 260 -6.41 3.03 1.15
C PHE A 260 -7.60 3.62 1.94
N ALA A 261 -7.30 4.08 3.15
CA ALA A 261 -8.26 4.78 3.99
C ALA A 261 -8.76 6.01 3.23
N LYS A 262 -10.08 6.19 3.13
CA LYS A 262 -10.67 7.36 2.45
C LYS A 262 -10.81 8.57 3.37
N VAL A 263 -10.60 8.41 4.68
CA VAL A 263 -10.75 9.49 5.67
C VAL A 263 -9.45 9.62 6.45
N ALA A 264 -9.00 10.86 6.63
CA ALA A 264 -7.89 11.23 7.49
C ALA A 264 -8.29 12.45 8.34
N GLU A 265 -7.93 12.44 9.62
CA GLU A 265 -8.15 13.58 10.51
C GLU A 265 -6.81 14.24 10.88
N THR A 266 -6.81 15.56 10.93
CA THR A 266 -5.72 16.38 11.46
C THR A 266 -6.12 16.97 12.82
N ALA A 267 -5.44 18.00 13.30
CA ALA A 267 -5.80 18.64 14.56
C ALA A 267 -7.14 19.41 14.44
N THR A 268 -7.43 19.96 13.27
CA THR A 268 -8.63 20.80 13.05
C THR A 268 -9.54 20.31 11.92
N TYR A 269 -9.02 19.55 10.96
CA TYR A 269 -9.78 19.14 9.78
C TYR A 269 -10.02 17.64 9.73
N ARG A 270 -11.14 17.28 9.10
CA ARG A 270 -11.33 15.96 8.53
C ARG A 270 -11.29 16.09 7.01
N ILE A 271 -10.45 15.29 6.38
CA ILE A 271 -10.30 15.24 4.92
C ILE A 271 -10.78 13.86 4.44
N GLU A 272 -11.77 13.87 3.55
CA GLU A 272 -12.30 12.67 2.92
C GLU A 272 -11.92 12.63 1.43
N TYR A 273 -11.14 11.64 1.04
CA TYR A 273 -10.76 11.35 -0.33
C TYR A 273 -11.92 10.68 -1.09
N GLN A 274 -12.31 11.30 -2.21
CA GLN A 274 -13.39 10.86 -3.08
C GLN A 274 -12.82 10.56 -4.48
N PRO A 275 -12.51 9.28 -4.80
CA PRO A 275 -12.08 8.93 -6.14
C PRO A 275 -13.21 9.24 -7.13
N MET A 276 -12.84 9.62 -8.35
CA MET A 276 -13.80 9.61 -9.47
C MET A 276 -14.01 8.16 -9.96
N MET A 277 -14.75 7.97 -11.06
CA MET A 277 -15.19 6.63 -11.51
C MET A 277 -14.07 5.59 -11.72
N MET A 278 -12.80 6.01 -11.80
CA MET A 278 -11.65 5.11 -11.80
C MET A 278 -10.66 5.46 -10.69
N GLY A 279 -10.04 4.43 -10.10
CA GLY A 279 -8.95 4.59 -9.14
C GLY A 279 -7.71 5.23 -9.77
N ALA A 280 -6.73 5.55 -8.93
CA ALA A 280 -5.47 6.14 -9.39
C ALA A 280 -4.74 5.23 -10.39
N MET A 281 -4.27 5.81 -11.50
CA MET A 281 -3.57 5.12 -12.57
C MET A 281 -2.32 5.91 -12.97
N GLN A 282 -1.33 5.21 -13.53
CA GLN A 282 -0.19 5.87 -14.17
C GLN A 282 -0.67 6.84 -15.26
N GLY A 283 -0.16 8.07 -15.21
CA GLY A 283 -0.67 9.19 -16.00
C GLY A 283 -1.60 10.07 -15.18
N LYS A 284 -2.55 10.75 -15.85
CA LYS A 284 -3.47 11.69 -15.20
C LYS A 284 -4.39 10.97 -14.22
N THR A 285 -4.45 11.48 -13.00
CA THR A 285 -5.48 11.14 -12.01
C THR A 285 -6.11 12.43 -11.53
N VAL A 286 -7.44 12.50 -11.61
CA VAL A 286 -8.25 13.57 -11.05
C VAL A 286 -9.10 12.95 -9.95
N PHE A 287 -9.21 13.64 -8.82
CA PHE A 287 -9.99 13.18 -7.68
C PHE A 287 -10.58 14.37 -6.94
N LYS A 288 -11.60 14.10 -6.13
CA LYS A 288 -12.18 15.07 -5.23
C LYS A 288 -11.78 14.76 -3.80
N PHE A 289 -11.79 15.77 -2.95
CA PHE A 289 -11.75 15.57 -1.52
C PHE A 289 -12.61 16.60 -0.82
N LEU A 290 -13.28 16.17 0.23
CA LEU A 290 -14.10 17.01 1.08
C LEU A 290 -13.27 17.40 2.31
N ILE A 291 -13.18 18.70 2.59
CA ILE A 291 -12.63 19.23 3.83
C ILE A 291 -13.79 19.69 4.71
N THR A 292 -13.86 19.12 5.91
CA THR A 292 -14.73 19.62 6.99
C THR A 292 -13.91 19.94 8.23
N ASP A 293 -14.48 20.72 9.14
CA ASP A 293 -14.01 20.70 10.53
C ASP A 293 -14.29 19.31 11.16
N LEU A 294 -13.81 19.08 12.39
CA LEU A 294 -14.05 17.81 13.09
C LEU A 294 -15.55 17.56 13.38
N ASN A 295 -16.38 18.59 13.44
CA ASN A 295 -17.83 18.49 13.65
C ASN A 295 -18.60 18.17 12.36
N GLY A 296 -17.96 18.23 11.20
CA GLY A 296 -18.57 18.01 9.89
C GLY A 296 -19.10 19.25 9.18
N THR A 297 -18.76 20.45 9.64
CA THR A 297 -19.03 21.69 8.90
C THR A 297 -18.07 21.78 7.70
N PRO A 298 -18.56 21.94 6.46
CA PRO A 298 -17.69 22.12 5.30
C PRO A 298 -16.80 23.37 5.42
N VAL A 299 -15.53 23.24 5.04
CA VAL A 299 -14.53 24.32 5.08
C VAL A 299 -14.29 24.84 3.66
N ILE A 300 -14.60 26.12 3.43
CA ILE A 300 -14.56 26.78 2.11
C ILE A 300 -13.51 27.89 2.06
N GLY A 301 -13.06 28.25 0.86
CA GLY A 301 -12.13 29.36 0.64
C GLY A 301 -10.68 29.07 1.03
N GLU A 302 -10.33 27.81 1.28
CA GLU A 302 -8.96 27.40 1.57
C GLU A 302 -8.15 27.18 0.29
N THR A 303 -6.82 27.23 0.42
CA THR A 303 -5.89 26.90 -0.68
C THR A 303 -5.08 25.65 -0.36
N PRO A 304 -5.72 24.46 -0.32
CA PRO A 304 -5.02 23.21 -0.09
C PRO A 304 -3.93 22.97 -1.12
N THR A 305 -2.83 22.35 -0.69
CA THR A 305 -1.77 21.88 -1.58
C THR A 305 -1.70 20.36 -1.56
N ILE A 306 -1.30 19.77 -2.69
CA ILE A 306 -1.13 18.32 -2.82
C ILE A 306 0.33 18.01 -3.11
N LYS A 307 0.82 16.95 -2.47
CA LYS A 307 2.10 16.34 -2.82
C LYS A 307 1.94 14.83 -2.89
N ALA A 308 2.40 14.23 -3.99
CA ALA A 308 2.46 12.78 -4.13
C ALA A 308 3.91 12.30 -4.16
N THR A 309 4.24 11.31 -3.33
CA THR A 309 5.58 10.72 -3.22
C THR A 309 5.50 9.21 -3.30
N MET A 310 6.23 8.61 -4.23
CA MET A 310 6.47 7.17 -4.27
C MET A 310 7.64 6.85 -3.34
N GLU A 311 7.36 6.11 -2.28
CA GLU A 311 8.32 5.59 -1.33
C GLU A 311 8.79 4.21 -1.82
N MET A 312 10.01 4.14 -2.35
CA MET A 312 10.64 2.90 -2.81
C MET A 312 11.68 2.40 -1.81
N ALA A 313 12.32 1.28 -2.10
CA ALA A 313 13.28 0.65 -1.20
C ALA A 313 14.43 1.57 -0.77
N THR A 314 14.97 2.35 -1.72
CA THR A 314 16.21 3.15 -1.54
C THR A 314 16.06 4.60 -1.95
N MET A 315 14.92 4.98 -2.53
CA MET A 315 14.72 6.28 -3.14
C MET A 315 13.27 6.73 -3.03
N ARG A 316 13.08 8.03 -3.14
CA ARG A 316 11.77 8.67 -3.21
C ARG A 316 11.60 9.30 -4.57
N HIS A 317 10.41 9.21 -5.12
CA HIS A 317 10.09 9.81 -6.41
C HIS A 317 8.81 10.63 -6.32
N GLY A 318 8.89 11.91 -6.66
CA GLY A 318 7.72 12.78 -6.73
C GLY A 318 6.96 12.57 -8.04
N THR A 319 5.88 13.32 -8.22
CA THR A 319 5.15 13.34 -9.48
C THR A 319 4.66 14.76 -9.76
N PRO A 320 4.45 15.14 -11.02
CA PRO A 320 3.84 16.42 -11.33
C PRO A 320 2.45 16.55 -10.71
N VAL A 321 2.18 17.72 -10.13
CA VAL A 321 0.88 18.14 -9.60
C VAL A 321 0.51 19.40 -10.34
N ASP A 322 -0.69 19.43 -10.91
CA ASP A 322 -1.19 20.60 -11.65
C ASP A 322 -1.79 21.61 -10.66
N GLY A 323 -2.69 21.17 -9.78
CA GLY A 323 -3.15 22.01 -8.68
C GLY A 323 -4.42 21.51 -8.01
N VAL A 324 -5.02 22.41 -7.22
CA VAL A 324 -6.31 22.20 -6.57
C VAL A 324 -7.26 23.34 -6.90
N THR A 325 -8.51 22.99 -7.21
CA THR A 325 -9.60 23.93 -7.43
C THR A 325 -10.76 23.66 -6.47
N GLU A 326 -11.28 24.70 -5.83
CA GLU A 326 -12.48 24.59 -5.01
C GLU A 326 -13.73 24.43 -5.90
N GLN A 327 -14.59 23.48 -5.55
CA GLN A 327 -15.85 23.16 -6.25
C GLN A 327 -17.08 23.61 -5.44
N GLY A 328 -16.87 24.22 -4.26
CA GLY A 328 -17.89 24.65 -3.32
C GLY A 328 -18.29 23.57 -2.30
N SER A 329 -18.98 23.99 -1.23
CA SER A 329 -19.42 23.11 -0.13
C SER A 329 -18.29 22.28 0.50
N GLY A 330 -17.09 22.86 0.59
CA GLY A 330 -15.89 22.22 1.11
C GLY A 330 -15.30 21.12 0.22
N ILE A 331 -15.81 20.95 -1.00
CA ILE A 331 -15.26 20.02 -1.97
C ILE A 331 -14.18 20.72 -2.79
N TYR A 332 -13.04 20.05 -2.91
CA TYR A 332 -11.91 20.47 -3.72
C TYR A 332 -11.59 19.37 -4.73
N GLN A 333 -11.12 19.76 -5.91
CA GLN A 333 -10.68 18.85 -6.96
C GLN A 333 -9.18 19.00 -7.18
N GLY A 334 -8.45 17.90 -7.04
CA GLY A 334 -7.02 17.83 -7.31
C GLY A 334 -6.71 17.11 -8.62
N THR A 335 -5.67 17.57 -9.32
CA THR A 335 -5.11 16.91 -10.51
C THR A 335 -3.62 16.63 -10.29
N LEU A 336 -3.21 15.39 -10.55
CA LEU A 336 -1.80 14.99 -10.57
C LEU A 336 -1.54 13.95 -11.66
N TYR A 337 -0.26 13.71 -11.96
CA TYR A 337 0.14 12.85 -13.06
C TYR A 337 1.16 11.80 -12.58
N TYR A 338 0.70 10.62 -12.15
CA TYR A 338 1.57 9.58 -11.61
C TYR A 338 2.59 9.08 -12.65
N LEU A 339 3.87 9.13 -12.30
CA LEU A 339 4.95 8.67 -13.19
C LEU A 339 5.10 7.15 -13.23
N MET A 340 4.58 6.41 -12.24
CA MET A 340 4.68 4.96 -12.17
C MET A 340 3.58 4.35 -11.33
N ALA A 341 3.26 3.09 -11.59
CA ALA A 341 2.34 2.30 -10.77
C ALA A 341 3.00 1.85 -9.46
N SER A 342 2.17 1.47 -8.49
CA SER A 342 2.60 0.87 -7.22
C SER A 342 3.17 -0.54 -7.41
N MET A 343 2.75 -1.26 -8.45
CA MET A 343 3.23 -2.60 -8.79
C MET A 343 3.80 -2.65 -10.21
N MET A 344 4.94 -3.30 -10.37
CA MET A 344 5.62 -3.52 -11.65
C MET A 344 6.00 -4.99 -11.77
N ASN A 345 5.59 -5.65 -12.86
CA ASN A 345 5.85 -7.08 -13.10
C ASN A 345 5.44 -7.99 -11.93
N GLY A 346 4.30 -7.69 -11.29
CA GLY A 346 3.79 -8.45 -10.14
C GLY A 346 4.54 -8.24 -8.82
N MET A 347 5.56 -7.37 -8.79
CA MET A 347 6.29 -6.99 -7.58
C MET A 347 5.93 -5.57 -7.16
N SER A 348 5.85 -5.33 -5.85
CA SER A 348 5.69 -3.97 -5.33
C SER A 348 6.93 -3.14 -5.66
N ALA A 349 6.72 -1.96 -6.25
CA ALA A 349 7.76 -0.97 -6.42
C ALA A 349 7.93 -0.10 -5.15
N GLY A 350 6.99 -0.19 -4.22
CA GLY A 350 6.83 0.75 -3.11
C GLY A 350 5.37 1.10 -2.89
N TYR A 351 5.12 2.17 -2.14
CA TYR A 351 3.78 2.75 -1.97
C TYR A 351 3.79 4.24 -2.29
N TRP A 352 2.65 4.76 -2.74
CA TRP A 352 2.46 6.19 -2.89
C TRP A 352 1.91 6.78 -1.59
N SER A 353 2.51 7.86 -1.10
CA SER A 353 1.86 8.77 -0.17
C SER A 353 1.27 9.95 -0.94
N LEU A 354 0.04 10.31 -0.60
CA LEU A 354 -0.66 11.50 -1.09
C LEU A 354 -0.93 12.40 0.10
N ASP A 355 -0.16 13.48 0.20
CA ASP A 355 -0.28 14.47 1.26
C ASP A 355 -1.16 15.62 0.78
N ILE A 356 -2.23 15.89 1.51
CA ILE A 356 -3.10 17.06 1.33
C ILE A 356 -2.86 17.98 2.52
N THR A 357 -2.34 19.18 2.26
CA THR A 357 -1.99 20.15 3.30
C THR A 357 -2.93 21.36 3.27
N VAL A 358 -3.59 21.64 4.38
CA VAL A 358 -4.53 22.74 4.59
C VAL A 358 -4.04 23.54 5.79
N ASN A 359 -3.76 24.83 5.62
CA ASN A 359 -3.30 25.71 6.72
C ASN A 359 -2.12 25.14 7.55
N GLY A 360 -1.20 24.43 6.89
CA GLY A 360 -0.03 23.80 7.52
C GLY A 360 -0.29 22.45 8.19
N GLU A 361 -1.53 21.97 8.20
CA GLU A 361 -1.90 20.63 8.65
C GLU A 361 -1.97 19.66 7.48
N THR A 362 -1.31 18.51 7.61
CA THR A 362 -1.23 17.51 6.54
C THR A 362 -2.01 16.26 6.89
N ALA A 363 -2.94 15.87 6.02
CA ALA A 363 -3.51 14.54 5.97
C ALA A 363 -2.81 13.73 4.87
N THR A 364 -2.41 12.50 5.20
CA THR A 364 -1.74 11.58 4.28
C THR A 364 -2.65 10.42 3.94
N PHE A 365 -2.71 10.07 2.66
CA PHE A 365 -3.42 8.91 2.11
C PHE A 365 -2.46 8.00 1.34
N TYR A 366 -2.83 6.74 1.13
CA TYR A 366 -1.97 5.74 0.47
C TYR A 366 -2.62 5.09 -0.76
N PRO A 367 -2.84 5.85 -1.86
CA PRO A 367 -3.49 5.30 -3.04
C PRO A 367 -2.65 4.19 -3.68
N THR A 368 -3.32 3.12 -4.10
CA THR A 368 -2.71 2.15 -5.01
C THR A 368 -2.85 2.69 -6.43
N VAL A 369 -1.71 2.91 -7.09
CA VAL A 369 -1.66 3.41 -8.47
C VAL A 369 -1.53 2.21 -9.40
N GLY A 370 -2.53 2.00 -10.25
CA GLY A 370 -2.51 0.94 -11.26
C GLY A 370 -1.61 1.28 -12.45
N MET A 371 -1.19 0.23 -13.16
CA MET A 371 -0.55 0.38 -14.47
C MET A 371 -1.60 0.88 -15.47
N ALA A 372 -1.22 1.83 -16.32
CA ALA A 372 -2.07 2.23 -17.43
C ALA A 372 -2.34 1.02 -18.35
N MET A 373 -3.59 0.80 -18.72
CA MET A 373 -4.01 -0.21 -19.69
C MET A 373 -4.69 0.46 -20.88
N GLY A 374 -4.46 -0.05 -22.08
CA GLY A 374 -4.98 0.53 -23.32
C GLY A 374 -4.11 1.68 -23.82
N ASP A 375 -4.73 2.82 -24.05
CA ASP A 375 -4.07 4.01 -24.61
C ASP A 375 -2.81 4.46 -23.86
N THR A 376 -1.87 5.04 -24.60
CA THR A 376 -0.70 5.71 -24.03
C THR A 376 -1.15 6.87 -23.14
N THR A 377 -0.87 6.78 -21.84
CA THR A 377 -1.15 7.85 -20.87
C THR A 377 0.02 8.82 -20.70
N ARG A 378 1.24 8.39 -21.04
CA ARG A 378 2.46 9.19 -20.92
C ARG A 378 3.57 8.74 -21.88
N ALA A 379 4.30 9.69 -22.43
CA ALA A 379 5.60 9.49 -23.08
C ALA A 379 6.71 10.27 -22.35
N THR A 380 7.96 9.82 -22.51
CA THR A 380 9.15 10.52 -22.00
C THR A 380 10.06 10.89 -23.15
N LEU A 381 10.41 12.17 -23.24
CA LEU A 381 11.38 12.70 -24.19
C LEU A 381 12.59 13.27 -23.44
N LYS A 382 13.72 13.34 -24.12
CA LYS A 382 14.99 13.79 -23.55
C LYS A 382 15.93 14.33 -24.63
N ASP A 383 17.03 14.90 -24.19
CA ASP A 383 18.16 15.33 -25.01
C ASP A 383 19.44 14.96 -24.26
N ALA A 384 20.34 14.20 -24.89
CA ALA A 384 21.54 13.68 -24.25
C ALA A 384 22.48 14.79 -23.69
N ASN A 385 22.34 16.01 -24.20
CA ASN A 385 23.12 17.18 -23.75
C ASN A 385 22.43 17.98 -22.63
N ASP A 386 21.12 17.82 -22.44
CA ASP A 386 20.37 18.46 -21.38
C ASP A 386 20.49 17.63 -20.11
N LYS A 387 21.46 18.00 -19.27
CA LYS A 387 21.81 17.26 -18.06
C LYS A 387 21.49 18.06 -16.81
N ILE A 388 21.22 17.32 -15.74
CA ILE A 388 20.98 17.80 -14.39
C ILE A 388 21.83 17.03 -13.40
N SER A 389 22.26 17.67 -12.32
CA SER A 389 22.94 16.99 -11.23
C SER A 389 21.92 16.43 -10.24
N ILE A 390 21.92 15.11 -10.06
CA ILE A 390 21.10 14.43 -9.06
C ILE A 390 22.04 13.64 -8.16
N MET A 391 22.07 14.01 -6.87
CA MET A 391 22.92 13.36 -5.86
C MET A 391 24.41 13.30 -6.28
N GLY A 392 24.90 14.35 -6.97
CA GLY A 392 26.28 14.44 -7.44
C GLY A 392 26.57 13.68 -8.74
N ASN A 393 25.58 12.99 -9.33
CA ASN A 393 25.70 12.34 -10.62
C ASN A 393 24.95 13.12 -11.69
N GLN A 394 25.58 13.27 -12.87
CA GLN A 394 24.90 13.85 -14.02
C GLN A 394 23.89 12.86 -14.59
N GLN A 395 22.65 13.31 -14.75
CA GLN A 395 21.59 12.56 -15.42
C GLN A 395 20.97 13.40 -16.52
N VAL A 396 20.49 12.75 -17.57
CA VAL A 396 19.74 13.42 -18.63
C VAL A 396 18.37 13.86 -18.10
N ARG A 397 18.00 15.13 -18.33
CA ARG A 397 16.69 15.66 -17.99
C ARG A 397 15.61 14.93 -18.76
N SER A 398 14.56 14.53 -18.05
CA SER A 398 13.38 13.90 -18.64
C SER A 398 12.23 14.90 -18.74
N TYR A 399 11.65 14.98 -19.92
CA TYR A 399 10.42 15.70 -20.22
C TYR A 399 9.29 14.69 -20.33
N TYR A 400 8.30 14.81 -19.45
CA TYR A 400 7.16 13.91 -19.36
C TYR A 400 5.96 14.56 -20.04
N LEU A 401 5.47 13.92 -21.09
CA LEU A 401 4.27 14.33 -21.81
C LEU A 401 3.14 13.42 -21.35
N PHE A 402 2.09 13.97 -20.77
CA PHE A 402 0.92 13.22 -20.31
C PHE A 402 -0.28 13.50 -21.21
N LYS A 403 -1.03 12.46 -21.55
CA LYS A 403 -2.34 12.62 -22.19
C LYS A 403 -3.29 13.24 -21.17
N ASP A 404 -3.64 14.50 -21.38
CA ASP A 404 -4.47 15.26 -20.44
C ASP A 404 -5.96 15.11 -20.75
N SER A 405 -6.30 15.15 -22.03
CA SER A 405 -7.65 14.90 -22.54
C SER A 405 -7.61 14.49 -24.01
N LEU A 406 -8.61 13.72 -24.42
CA LEU A 406 -8.94 13.50 -25.82
C LEU A 406 -10.47 13.51 -25.91
N SER A 407 -11.02 14.36 -26.78
CA SER A 407 -12.45 14.54 -26.93
C SER A 407 -12.80 14.88 -28.38
N GLY A 408 -14.10 14.96 -28.68
CA GLY A 408 -14.60 15.26 -30.02
C GLY A 408 -15.15 14.00 -30.70
N THR A 409 -15.21 14.04 -32.02
CA THR A 409 -15.77 12.97 -32.86
C THR A 409 -14.90 12.77 -34.09
N THR A 410 -15.03 11.63 -34.76
CA THR A 410 -14.27 11.29 -35.97
C THR A 410 -14.13 12.48 -36.93
N GLY A 411 -12.89 12.84 -37.26
CA GLY A 411 -12.55 13.97 -38.13
C GLY A 411 -12.52 15.34 -37.46
N ASN A 412 -12.81 15.45 -36.16
CA ASN A 412 -12.73 16.69 -35.39
C ASN A 412 -12.51 16.42 -33.90
N HIS A 413 -11.28 16.02 -33.56
CA HIS A 413 -10.89 15.80 -32.17
C HIS A 413 -10.16 16.99 -31.57
N THR A 414 -10.20 17.08 -30.25
CA THR A 414 -9.36 17.96 -29.45
C THR A 414 -8.48 17.11 -28.54
N LEU A 415 -7.16 17.27 -28.69
CA LEU A 415 -6.15 16.65 -27.83
C LEU A 415 -5.60 17.70 -26.87
N GLY A 416 -5.56 17.34 -25.59
CA GLY A 416 -4.84 18.07 -24.55
C GLY A 416 -3.65 17.26 -24.04
N LEU A 417 -2.52 17.92 -23.84
CA LEU A 417 -1.33 17.37 -23.19
C LEU A 417 -0.94 18.23 -22.00
N PHE A 418 -0.46 17.59 -20.94
CA PHE A 418 0.23 18.26 -19.84
C PHE A 418 1.70 17.87 -19.90
N ILE A 419 2.60 18.85 -19.87
CA ILE A 419 4.04 18.63 -19.98
C ILE A 419 4.70 19.11 -18.70
N ALA A 420 5.47 18.21 -18.08
CA ALA A 420 6.29 18.52 -16.92
C ALA A 420 7.71 18.02 -17.15
N THR A 421 8.68 18.61 -16.45
CA THR A 421 10.08 18.21 -16.56
C THR A 421 10.67 17.94 -15.20
N ARG A 422 11.61 17.00 -15.12
CA ARG A 422 12.41 16.81 -13.90
C ARG A 422 13.34 18.01 -13.69
N ASP A 423 13.50 18.45 -12.45
CA ASP A 423 14.51 19.44 -12.06
C ASP A 423 15.19 19.08 -10.75
N GLN A 424 16.49 19.37 -10.58
CA GLN A 424 17.33 19.21 -9.36
C GLN A 424 17.39 17.83 -8.65
N ASN A 425 16.30 17.09 -8.53
CA ASN A 425 16.20 15.85 -7.79
C ASN A 425 15.02 14.99 -8.29
N MET A 426 14.78 13.86 -7.64
CA MET A 426 13.72 12.91 -8.02
C MET A 426 12.33 13.32 -7.54
N MET A 427 12.17 14.44 -6.83
CA MET A 427 10.92 14.92 -6.25
C MET A 427 10.30 16.06 -7.04
N THR A 428 11.11 16.90 -7.68
CA THR A 428 10.68 18.14 -8.32
C THR A 428 10.39 17.97 -9.80
N HIS A 429 9.13 18.21 -10.16
CA HIS A 429 8.59 18.04 -11.50
C HIS A 429 7.71 19.23 -11.91
N PRO A 430 8.27 20.44 -12.06
CA PRO A 430 7.48 21.61 -12.46
C PRO A 430 6.82 21.39 -13.83
N ALA A 431 5.63 21.98 -14.00
CA ALA A 431 4.99 22.12 -15.29
C ALA A 431 5.89 22.94 -16.22
N LEU A 432 6.05 22.49 -17.46
CA LEU A 432 6.94 23.12 -18.44
C LEU A 432 6.25 24.35 -19.03
N ALA A 433 6.60 25.53 -18.54
CA ALA A 433 6.08 26.82 -19.01
C ALA A 433 7.22 27.78 -19.41
N LEU A 434 6.89 28.78 -20.22
CA LEU A 434 7.81 29.86 -20.56
C LEU A 434 8.20 30.66 -19.31
N GLY A 435 9.49 31.01 -19.20
CA GLY A 435 10.06 31.71 -18.05
C GLY A 435 10.30 30.82 -16.83
N LEU A 436 10.09 29.51 -16.92
CA LEU A 436 10.42 28.57 -15.85
C LEU A 436 11.94 28.52 -15.65
N ASP A 437 12.38 28.78 -14.43
CA ASP A 437 13.76 28.56 -14.01
C ASP A 437 13.96 27.10 -13.57
N LEU A 438 14.93 26.45 -14.20
CA LEU A 438 15.40 25.10 -13.90
C LEU A 438 16.89 25.14 -13.56
N HIS A 439 17.52 23.98 -13.38
CA HIS A 439 18.93 23.89 -13.00
C HIS A 439 19.72 22.94 -13.91
N ASP A 440 20.88 23.36 -14.41
CA ASP A 440 21.77 22.55 -15.25
C ASP A 440 22.58 21.51 -14.45
N GLU A 441 23.53 20.83 -15.10
CA GLU A 441 24.41 19.83 -14.47
C GLU A 441 25.37 20.41 -13.42
N ASN A 442 25.53 21.73 -13.38
CA ASN A 442 26.34 22.44 -12.38
C ASN A 442 25.46 23.09 -11.30
N GLY A 443 24.13 22.95 -11.39
CA GLY A 443 23.19 23.61 -10.49
C GLY A 443 23.00 25.10 -10.79
N THR A 444 23.41 25.58 -11.97
CA THR A 444 23.18 26.95 -12.42
C THR A 444 21.77 27.08 -12.97
N ILE A 445 21.15 28.25 -12.76
CA ILE A 445 19.82 28.54 -13.30
C ILE A 445 19.85 28.44 -14.83
N TRP A 446 18.93 27.65 -15.37
CA TRP A 446 18.64 27.49 -16.79
C TRP A 446 17.17 27.84 -17.04
N THR A 447 16.92 28.96 -17.71
CA THR A 447 15.57 29.46 -17.95
C THR A 447 15.00 28.89 -19.26
N VAL A 448 13.73 28.49 -19.23
CA VAL A 448 12.96 28.09 -20.41
C VAL A 448 12.52 29.33 -21.17
N ASN A 449 13.20 29.63 -22.28
CA ASN A 449 12.95 30.80 -23.13
C ASN A 449 12.01 30.51 -24.30
N SER A 450 11.95 29.26 -24.75
CA SER A 450 11.01 28.83 -25.80
C SER A 450 10.57 27.38 -25.61
N VAL A 451 9.30 27.12 -25.89
CA VAL A 451 8.72 25.78 -25.96
C VAL A 451 7.83 25.73 -27.20
N ALA A 452 7.95 24.66 -27.99
CA ALA A 452 7.05 24.35 -29.08
C ALA A 452 6.63 22.89 -29.01
N VAL A 453 5.33 22.65 -29.14
CA VAL A 453 4.75 21.30 -29.17
C VAL A 453 3.99 21.15 -30.47
N GLU A 454 4.31 20.09 -31.20
CA GLU A 454 3.69 19.79 -32.49
C GLU A 454 3.19 18.36 -32.51
N VAL A 455 2.10 18.13 -33.23
CA VAL A 455 1.49 16.80 -33.38
C VAL A 455 1.30 16.43 -34.84
N SER A 456 1.35 15.13 -35.13
CA SER A 456 1.05 14.54 -36.42
C SER A 456 0.20 13.28 -36.25
N THR A 457 -0.81 13.13 -37.12
CA THR A 457 -1.70 11.96 -37.19
C THR A 457 -1.48 11.13 -38.46
N ASP A 458 -0.44 11.45 -39.22
CA ASP A 458 -0.14 10.87 -40.55
C ASP A 458 1.29 10.33 -40.66
N GLY A 459 1.84 9.86 -39.54
CA GLY A 459 3.18 9.27 -39.50
C GLY A 459 4.32 10.29 -39.63
N GLY A 460 4.06 11.56 -39.31
CA GLY A 460 5.08 12.62 -39.29
C GLY A 460 5.22 13.38 -40.62
N LEU A 461 4.27 13.23 -41.55
CA LEU A 461 4.29 13.93 -42.83
C LEU A 461 3.83 15.39 -42.68
N ASN A 462 2.77 15.63 -41.89
CA ASN A 462 2.29 16.97 -41.57
C ASN A 462 2.29 17.20 -40.06
N TRP A 463 2.89 18.32 -39.64
CA TRP A 463 2.98 18.73 -38.25
C TRP A 463 2.08 19.94 -38.00
N ARG A 464 1.37 19.91 -36.87
CA ARG A 464 0.52 21.02 -36.42
C ARG A 464 0.90 21.44 -35.02
N THR A 465 1.10 22.74 -34.84
CA THR A 465 1.48 23.33 -33.55
C THR A 465 0.29 23.32 -32.58
N MET A 466 0.56 22.92 -31.34
CA MET A 466 -0.38 23.04 -30.23
C MET A 466 -0.32 24.45 -29.62
N THR A 467 -1.42 24.88 -29.02
CA THR A 467 -1.53 26.15 -28.29
C THR A 467 -1.15 25.94 -26.84
N ASP A 468 -0.22 26.76 -26.34
CA ASP A 468 0.18 26.84 -24.92
C ASP A 468 -0.85 27.66 -24.14
N ASP A 469 -1.22 27.22 -22.94
CA ASP A 469 -2.01 28.01 -22.00
C ASP A 469 -1.19 28.66 -20.88
N ALA A 470 0.15 28.57 -20.98
CA ALA A 470 1.14 29.08 -20.04
C ALA A 470 1.20 28.36 -18.68
N THR A 471 0.47 27.26 -18.50
CA THR A 471 0.49 26.45 -17.27
C THR A 471 1.14 25.08 -17.46
N GLY A 472 1.80 24.88 -18.61
CA GLY A 472 2.34 23.59 -19.04
C GLY A 472 1.30 22.67 -19.69
N HIS A 473 0.08 23.18 -19.89
CA HIS A 473 -0.97 22.52 -20.66
C HIS A 473 -0.98 23.03 -22.10
N TRP A 474 -1.14 22.09 -23.02
CA TRP A 474 -1.07 22.31 -24.45
C TRP A 474 -2.30 21.70 -25.09
N SER A 475 -2.94 22.41 -26.00
CA SER A 475 -4.13 21.90 -26.68
C SER A 475 -4.10 22.13 -28.19
N ILE A 476 -4.73 21.24 -28.93
CA ILE A 476 -5.00 21.41 -30.35
C ILE A 476 -6.37 20.85 -30.68
N SER A 477 -7.14 21.64 -31.42
CA SER A 477 -8.48 21.29 -31.89
C SER A 477 -8.48 20.96 -33.38
N ALA A 478 -9.62 20.45 -33.86
CA ALA A 478 -9.80 20.06 -35.25
C ALA A 478 -8.75 19.06 -35.75
N LEU A 479 -8.30 18.15 -34.87
CA LEU A 479 -7.46 17.02 -35.26
C LEU A 479 -8.26 16.05 -36.14
N THR A 480 -7.73 15.80 -37.33
CA THR A 480 -8.27 14.88 -38.33
C THR A 480 -7.41 13.62 -38.39
N GLY A 481 -7.91 12.56 -39.04
CA GLY A 481 -7.17 11.29 -39.20
C GLY A 481 -7.29 10.32 -38.04
N LEU A 482 -8.10 10.65 -37.01
CA LEU A 482 -8.47 9.73 -35.94
C LEU A 482 -9.89 9.18 -36.19
N VAL A 483 -10.08 7.90 -35.92
CA VAL A 483 -11.36 7.18 -36.06
C VAL A 483 -11.82 6.67 -34.69
N ASP A 484 -13.07 6.98 -34.33
CA ASP A 484 -13.67 6.63 -33.03
C ASP A 484 -13.72 5.11 -32.83
N GLY A 485 -13.39 4.67 -31.62
CA GLY A 485 -13.38 3.25 -31.26
C GLY A 485 -12.28 2.42 -31.94
N GLN A 486 -11.36 3.05 -32.69
CA GLN A 486 -10.19 2.40 -33.27
C GLN A 486 -8.90 2.89 -32.60
N SER A 487 -7.91 2.02 -32.53
CA SER A 487 -6.57 2.41 -32.12
C SER A 487 -5.94 3.25 -33.22
N ASN A 488 -5.52 4.47 -32.87
CA ASN A 488 -4.84 5.41 -33.74
C ASN A 488 -3.52 5.85 -33.07
N ASP A 489 -2.51 6.23 -33.86
CA ASP A 489 -1.26 6.76 -33.33
C ASP A 489 -1.14 8.26 -33.60
N ILE A 490 -0.76 9.01 -32.56
CA ILE A 490 -0.41 10.43 -32.64
C ILE A 490 1.06 10.57 -32.33
N LEU A 491 1.84 11.13 -33.27
CA LEU A 491 3.21 11.52 -33.01
C LEU A 491 3.23 12.91 -32.36
N VAL A 492 4.08 13.09 -31.36
CA VAL A 492 4.25 14.35 -30.64
C VAL A 492 5.72 14.73 -30.59
N ARG A 493 6.04 15.93 -31.10
CA ARG A 493 7.36 16.54 -31.05
C ARG A 493 7.36 17.63 -29.99
N LEU A 494 8.42 17.67 -29.19
CA LEU A 494 8.68 18.72 -28.20
C LEU A 494 10.02 19.38 -28.51
N THR A 495 10.02 20.70 -28.61
CA THR A 495 11.24 21.52 -28.76
C THR A 495 11.32 22.48 -27.59
N VAL A 496 12.45 22.48 -26.87
CA VAL A 496 12.70 23.39 -25.73
C VAL A 496 13.99 24.14 -25.96
N ASN A 497 13.95 25.47 -25.86
CA ASN A 497 15.10 26.35 -26.14
C ASN A 497 15.76 26.08 -27.50
N GLY A 498 14.92 25.78 -28.51
CA GLY A 498 15.37 25.49 -29.88
C GLY A 498 15.94 24.09 -30.11
N VAL A 499 15.92 23.21 -29.11
CA VAL A 499 16.41 21.82 -29.24
C VAL A 499 15.26 20.84 -29.15
N GLU A 500 15.12 20.01 -30.18
CA GLU A 500 14.14 18.92 -30.23
C GLU A 500 14.50 17.83 -29.21
N LYS A 501 13.50 17.38 -28.45
CA LYS A 501 13.62 16.30 -27.47
C LYS A 501 13.07 15.01 -28.08
N THR A 502 13.82 13.93 -27.95
CA THR A 502 13.53 12.65 -28.60
C THR A 502 13.44 11.51 -27.59
N THR A 503 12.89 10.36 -27.99
CA THR A 503 12.72 9.20 -27.10
C THR A 503 14.04 8.60 -26.65
N ASP A 504 15.11 8.74 -27.44
CA ASP A 504 16.44 8.23 -27.13
C ASP A 504 17.45 9.33 -26.75
N GLY A 505 17.09 10.60 -26.93
CA GLY A 505 17.93 11.76 -26.60
C GLY A 505 18.94 12.13 -27.69
N THR A 506 18.86 11.50 -28.85
CA THR A 506 19.74 11.77 -29.99
C THR A 506 19.06 12.70 -31.00
N VAL A 507 19.85 13.39 -31.81
CA VAL A 507 19.36 14.30 -32.88
C VAL A 507 18.56 13.54 -33.96
N ALA A 508 18.87 12.26 -34.17
CA ALA A 508 18.14 11.39 -35.10
C ALA A 508 17.05 10.57 -34.40
N GLY A 509 16.77 10.88 -33.13
CA GLY A 509 15.80 10.17 -32.33
C GLY A 509 14.37 10.41 -32.78
N ASN A 510 13.47 9.55 -32.32
CA ASN A 510 12.06 9.62 -32.70
C ASN A 510 11.27 10.59 -31.81
N PRO A 511 10.17 11.17 -32.34
CA PRO A 511 9.16 11.84 -31.54
C PRO A 511 8.45 10.84 -30.60
N ALA A 512 7.68 11.36 -29.64
CA ALA A 512 6.82 10.52 -28.81
C ALA A 512 5.68 9.95 -29.65
N THR A 513 5.26 8.72 -29.37
CA THR A 513 4.06 8.10 -29.97
C THR A 513 3.01 7.88 -28.89
N PHE A 514 1.81 8.41 -29.10
CA PHE A 514 0.63 8.17 -28.28
C PHE A 514 -0.35 7.32 -29.06
N THR A 515 -0.52 6.07 -28.64
CA THR A 515 -1.61 5.22 -29.12
C THR A 515 -2.88 5.61 -28.37
N VAL A 516 -3.93 5.96 -29.10
CA VAL A 516 -5.20 6.47 -28.56
C VAL A 516 -6.39 5.79 -29.21
N THR A 517 -7.48 5.65 -28.46
CA THR A 517 -8.76 5.12 -28.92
C THR A 517 -9.84 6.17 -28.63
N PRO A 518 -10.09 7.11 -29.57
CA PRO A 518 -11.03 8.22 -29.37
C PRO A 518 -12.48 7.79 -29.14
#